data_AF-D0N644-F1
#
_entry.id   AF-D0N644-F1
#
_cell.length_a   1.000
_cell.length_b   1.000
_cell.length_c   1.000
_cell.angle_alpha   90.00
_cell.angle_beta   90.00
_cell.angle_gamma   90.00
#
_symmetry.space_group_name_H-M   'P 1'
#
loop_
_entity.id
_entity.type
_entity.pdbx_description
1 polymer ?
#
loop_
_entity_poly.entity_id
_entity_poly.type
_entity_poly.pdbx_seq_one_letter_code
_entity_poly.pdbx_strand_id
1 'polypeptide(L)'
;MKSARRYCTFNNSTTNGVAVLYDGYATFKEEGNTFTYSYVNGVGNLSTNGDKENIQCVPSSTFPFNAILPALNDATPISSASIGDEAVECASGNLFKTTFAGVHFAICVTGESEFIAYSSDFTIDVEYLEKPVKIPRTEEATCTAVATLTSLTPTALALITGGIIPTCINNTRLLKVAEHMSMEASSCKCKSTPRPCIFFHGIGNAHKESGR
;
A
#
# COMPACT_ATOMS: atom_id res chain seq x y z
N MET A 1 15.84 11.13 -2.59
CA MET A 1 14.67 10.40 -2.03
C MET A 1 14.72 10.50 -0.52
N LYS A 2 13.84 11.29 0.12
CA LYS A 2 13.68 11.23 1.57
C LYS A 2 13.04 9.87 1.89
N SER A 3 13.78 9.02 2.61
CA SER A 3 13.26 7.75 3.13
C SER A 3 12.16 8.05 4.15
N ALA A 4 10.93 8.21 3.70
CA ALA A 4 9.76 8.21 4.57
C ALA A 4 9.53 6.76 4.99
N ARG A 5 9.94 6.39 6.21
CA ARG A 5 9.50 5.11 6.79
C ARG A 5 8.00 5.24 7.05
N ARG A 6 7.22 4.58 6.21
CA ARG A 6 5.76 4.49 6.32
C ARG A 6 5.45 3.22 7.07
N TYR A 7 4.91 3.37 8.27
CA TYR A 7 4.49 2.23 9.09
C TYR A 7 2.99 2.09 8.94
N CYS A 8 2.57 0.97 8.36
CA CYS A 8 1.20 0.53 8.35
C CYS A 8 1.09 -0.60 9.37
N THR A 9 0.14 -0.48 10.29
CA THR A 9 -0.12 -1.51 11.28
C THR A 9 -1.57 -1.89 11.21
N PHE A 10 -1.81 -3.19 11.31
CA PHE A 10 -3.12 -3.74 11.07
C PHE A 10 -3.52 -4.70 12.17
N ASN A 11 -4.82 -4.74 12.45
CA ASN A 11 -5.41 -5.61 13.44
C ASN A 11 -6.65 -6.27 12.84
N ASN A 12 -6.79 -7.58 13.03
CA ASN A 12 -7.95 -8.32 12.54
C ASN A 12 -9.03 -8.32 13.63
N SER A 13 -10.23 -7.84 13.30
CA SER A 13 -11.40 -7.96 14.15
C SER A 13 -12.36 -9.01 13.57
N THR A 14 -12.30 -10.22 14.13
CA THR A 14 -13.17 -11.33 13.73
C THR A 14 -14.58 -11.11 14.27
N THR A 15 -15.59 -11.19 13.40
CA THR A 15 -16.97 -11.43 13.83
C THR A 15 -17.48 -12.72 13.17
N ASN A 16 -17.69 -13.75 14.00
CA ASN A 16 -18.28 -15.05 13.65
C ASN A 16 -17.40 -16.11 12.95
N GLY A 17 -16.08 -16.05 13.11
CA GLY A 17 -15.19 -17.22 12.87
C GLY A 17 -14.94 -17.63 11.41
N VAL A 18 -15.58 -16.99 10.44
CA VAL A 18 -15.37 -17.26 8.99
C VAL A 18 -15.19 -15.97 8.16
N ALA A 19 -15.74 -14.85 8.63
CA ALA A 19 -15.57 -13.55 7.99
C ALA A 19 -14.85 -12.58 8.93
N VAL A 20 -13.97 -11.77 8.36
CA VAL A 20 -13.17 -10.81 9.10
C VAL A 20 -13.46 -9.38 8.68
N LEU A 21 -13.35 -8.47 9.64
CA LEU A 21 -13.11 -7.06 9.40
C LEU A 21 -11.64 -6.77 9.67
N TYR A 22 -11.12 -5.80 8.95
CA TYR A 22 -9.73 -5.43 9.06
C TYR A 22 -9.65 -3.99 9.51
N ASP A 23 -9.00 -3.80 10.64
CA ASP A 23 -8.66 -2.49 11.16
C ASP A 23 -7.19 -2.19 10.84
N GLY A 24 -6.85 -0.93 10.63
CA GLY A 24 -5.48 -0.54 10.43
C GLY A 24 -5.24 0.94 10.62
N TYR A 25 -3.98 1.31 10.66
CA TYR A 25 -3.58 2.71 10.51
C TYR A 25 -2.25 2.82 9.79
N ALA A 26 -2.03 3.96 9.16
CA ALA A 26 -0.81 4.32 8.50
C ALA A 26 -0.37 5.71 8.95
N THR A 27 0.93 5.89 9.22
CA THR A 27 1.50 7.19 9.58
C THR A 27 2.48 7.68 8.52
N PHE A 28 2.31 8.95 8.14
CA PHE A 28 3.15 9.64 7.16
C PHE A 28 3.69 10.92 7.78
N LYS A 29 5.00 11.14 7.67
CA LYS A 29 5.65 12.38 8.12
C LYS A 29 6.00 13.23 6.92
N GLU A 30 5.46 14.43 6.84
CA GLU A 30 5.68 15.38 5.76
C GLU A 30 5.71 16.81 6.30
N GLU A 31 6.75 17.56 5.94
CA GLU A 31 6.91 19.00 6.29
C GLU A 31 6.73 19.34 7.78
N GLY A 32 7.11 18.41 8.68
CA GLY A 32 6.97 18.59 10.13
C GLY A 32 5.62 18.16 10.70
N ASN A 33 4.66 17.81 9.84
CA ASN A 33 3.39 17.22 10.21
C ASN A 33 3.44 15.69 10.18
N THR A 34 2.70 15.05 11.07
CA THR A 34 2.44 13.60 11.08
C THR A 34 0.98 13.35 10.74
N PHE A 35 0.72 12.86 9.55
CA PHE A 35 -0.60 12.43 9.10
C PHE A 35 -0.83 10.99 9.52
N THR A 36 -1.89 10.75 10.29
CA THR A 36 -2.30 9.40 10.71
C THR A 36 -3.64 9.08 10.08
N TYR A 37 -3.64 8.13 9.17
CA TYR A 37 -4.83 7.54 8.58
C TYR A 37 -5.21 6.33 9.42
N SER A 38 -6.42 6.27 9.96
CA SER A 38 -6.93 5.09 10.65
C SER A 38 -8.18 4.57 9.97
N TYR A 39 -8.34 3.25 9.94
CA TYR A 39 -9.50 2.55 9.44
C TYR A 39 -9.93 1.58 10.53
N VAL A 40 -11.02 1.90 11.23
CA VAL A 40 -11.46 1.12 12.40
C VAL A 40 -12.95 0.86 12.29
N ASN A 41 -13.36 -0.40 12.42
CA ASN A 41 -14.75 -0.84 12.25
C ASN A 41 -15.37 -0.35 10.93
N GLY A 42 -14.55 -0.28 9.88
CA GLY A 42 -14.96 0.21 8.57
C GLY A 42 -15.06 1.71 8.40
N VAL A 43 -14.60 2.49 9.37
CA VAL A 43 -14.61 3.95 9.32
C VAL A 43 -13.19 4.46 9.07
N GLY A 44 -13.00 5.16 7.95
CA GLY A 44 -11.75 5.82 7.59
C GLY A 44 -11.66 7.24 8.15
N ASN A 45 -10.59 7.54 8.88
CA ASN A 45 -10.31 8.84 9.47
C ASN A 45 -8.88 9.29 9.15
N LEU A 46 -8.68 10.60 9.03
CA LEU A 46 -7.38 11.26 8.94
C LEU A 46 -7.24 12.24 10.10
N SER A 47 -6.15 12.13 10.85
CA SER A 47 -5.74 13.09 11.87
C SER A 47 -4.34 13.63 11.56
N THR A 48 -4.10 14.87 11.97
CA THR A 48 -2.80 15.54 11.78
C THR A 48 -2.17 15.80 13.14
N ASN A 49 -0.91 15.43 13.33
CA ASN A 49 -0.15 15.60 14.58
C ASN A 49 -0.81 14.97 15.82
N GLY A 50 -1.68 13.97 15.63
CA GLY A 50 -2.43 13.33 16.72
C GLY A 50 -3.54 14.23 17.29
N ASP A 51 -3.86 15.34 16.63
CA ASP A 51 -4.97 16.21 16.98
C ASP A 51 -6.30 15.46 16.77
N LYS A 52 -7.04 15.31 17.87
CA LYS A 52 -8.34 14.63 17.89
C LYS A 52 -9.49 15.58 17.55
N GLU A 53 -9.27 16.89 17.57
CA GLU A 53 -10.30 17.88 17.25
C GLU A 53 -10.40 18.10 15.73
N ASN A 54 -9.31 17.91 14.99
CA ASN A 54 -9.24 18.07 13.53
C ASN A 54 -9.23 16.73 12.79
N ILE A 55 -10.32 15.97 12.92
CA ILE A 55 -10.46 14.68 12.24
C ILE A 55 -11.32 14.81 11.00
N GLN A 56 -10.78 14.31 9.89
CA GLN A 56 -11.44 14.30 8.60
C GLN A 56 -11.87 12.88 8.24
N CYS A 57 -13.11 12.72 7.77
CA CYS A 57 -13.56 11.46 7.19
C CYS A 57 -12.80 11.20 5.88
N VAL A 58 -12.22 10.03 5.76
CA VAL A 58 -11.51 9.61 4.55
C VAL A 58 -12.46 8.72 3.74
N PRO A 59 -12.86 9.13 2.52
CA PRO A 59 -13.67 8.28 1.68
C PRO A 59 -12.86 7.06 1.21
N SER A 60 -13.54 5.95 0.94
CA SER A 60 -12.91 4.69 0.47
C SER A 60 -12.08 4.86 -0.80
N SER A 61 -12.36 5.89 -1.60
CA SER A 61 -11.60 6.24 -2.81
C SER A 61 -10.20 6.81 -2.52
N THR A 62 -9.96 7.37 -1.34
CA THR A 62 -8.66 7.98 -1.00
C THR A 62 -7.66 6.96 -0.49
N PHE A 63 -8.11 5.97 0.29
CA PHE A 63 -7.28 4.86 0.72
C PHE A 63 -8.11 3.57 0.72
N PRO A 64 -7.88 2.64 -0.22
CA PRO A 64 -8.77 1.51 -0.45
C PRO A 64 -8.49 0.36 0.54
N PHE A 65 -8.56 0.62 1.85
CA PHE A 65 -8.40 -0.40 2.89
C PHE A 65 -9.37 -1.57 2.70
N ASN A 66 -10.59 -1.28 2.23
CA ASN A 66 -11.60 -2.27 1.91
C ASN A 66 -11.22 -3.20 0.73
N ALA A 67 -10.20 -2.85 -0.06
CA ALA A 67 -9.72 -3.67 -1.18
C ALA A 67 -8.57 -4.61 -0.78
N ILE A 68 -8.02 -4.52 0.45
CA ILE A 68 -6.91 -5.36 0.91
C ILE A 68 -7.35 -6.83 0.98
N LEU A 69 -8.43 -7.12 1.71
CA LEU A 69 -8.90 -8.51 1.86
C LEU A 69 -9.34 -9.14 0.53
N PRO A 70 -10.07 -8.44 -0.36
CA PRO A 70 -10.31 -8.93 -1.72
C PRO A 70 -9.03 -9.24 -2.49
N ALA A 71 -8.03 -8.35 -2.46
CA ALA A 71 -6.76 -8.59 -3.15
C ALA A 71 -6.05 -9.85 -2.61
N LEU A 72 -6.02 -10.05 -1.29
CA LEU A 72 -5.41 -11.25 -0.71
C LEU A 72 -6.20 -12.52 -1.06
N ASN A 73 -7.53 -12.45 -1.14
CA ASN A 73 -8.37 -13.56 -1.60
C ASN A 73 -8.12 -13.93 -3.05
N ASP A 74 -7.85 -12.94 -3.90
CA ASP A 74 -7.56 -13.12 -5.33
C ASP A 74 -6.09 -13.53 -5.57
N ALA A 75 -5.29 -13.70 -4.52
CA ALA A 75 -3.91 -14.13 -4.64
C ALA A 75 -3.84 -15.55 -5.23
N THR A 76 -3.15 -15.67 -6.37
CA THR A 76 -3.02 -16.94 -7.10
C THR A 76 -1.55 -17.29 -7.32
N PRO A 77 -1.16 -18.58 -7.21
CA PRO A 77 0.24 -18.97 -7.34
C PRO A 77 0.74 -18.75 -8.77
N ILE A 78 1.98 -18.29 -8.89
CA ILE A 78 2.69 -18.08 -10.16
C ILE A 78 4.09 -18.67 -10.08
N SER A 79 4.67 -18.96 -11.25
CA SER A 79 6.00 -19.56 -11.34
C SER A 79 7.13 -18.54 -11.26
N SER A 80 6.86 -17.31 -11.70
CA SER A 80 7.86 -16.26 -11.83
C SER A 80 7.18 -14.90 -12.01
N ALA A 81 7.87 -13.84 -11.65
CA ALA A 81 7.46 -12.47 -11.94
C ALA A 81 8.66 -11.60 -12.31
N SER A 82 8.42 -10.47 -12.98
CA SER A 82 9.43 -9.47 -13.32
C SER A 82 8.87 -8.06 -13.23
N ILE A 83 9.76 -7.10 -12.96
CA ILE A 83 9.51 -5.66 -13.02
C ILE A 83 10.48 -5.07 -14.06
N GLY A 84 9.97 -4.67 -15.22
CA GLY A 84 10.77 -4.40 -16.40
C GLY A 84 11.57 -5.64 -16.81
N ASP A 85 12.88 -5.49 -16.92
CA ASP A 85 13.80 -6.58 -17.27
C ASP A 85 14.34 -7.33 -16.03
N GLU A 86 13.95 -6.93 -14.82
CA GLU A 86 14.45 -7.52 -13.57
C GLU A 86 13.49 -8.59 -13.04
N ALA A 87 14.02 -9.79 -12.76
CA ALA A 87 13.26 -10.86 -12.15
C ALA A 87 12.97 -10.58 -10.67
N VAL A 88 11.76 -10.92 -10.21
CA VAL A 88 11.41 -10.91 -8.80
C VAL A 88 11.91 -12.22 -8.18
N GLU A 89 12.95 -12.12 -7.37
CA GLU A 89 13.54 -13.27 -6.70
C GLU A 89 12.72 -13.69 -5.48
N CYS A 90 12.34 -14.97 -5.43
CA CYS A 90 11.62 -15.54 -4.30
C CYS A 90 12.18 -16.91 -3.92
N ALA A 91 13.14 -16.92 -3.00
CA ALA A 91 13.91 -18.12 -2.64
C ALA A 91 13.06 -19.29 -2.11
N SER A 92 11.90 -19.00 -1.51
CA SER A 92 10.98 -20.03 -1.03
C SER A 92 10.20 -20.74 -2.14
N GLY A 93 10.13 -20.13 -3.34
CA GLY A 93 9.25 -20.57 -4.42
C GLY A 93 7.75 -20.31 -4.18
N ASN A 94 7.38 -19.77 -3.02
CA ASN A 94 5.99 -19.42 -2.69
C ASN A 94 5.67 -18.03 -3.22
N LEU A 95 5.49 -17.96 -4.55
CA LEU A 95 5.21 -16.73 -5.27
C LEU A 95 3.73 -16.68 -5.72
N PHE A 96 3.07 -15.58 -5.42
CA PHE A 96 1.67 -15.33 -5.78
C PHE A 96 1.54 -14.03 -6.54
N LYS A 97 0.53 -13.94 -7.41
CA LYS A 97 0.11 -12.68 -8.01
C LYS A 97 -1.20 -12.20 -7.41
N THR A 98 -1.34 -10.90 -7.29
CA THR A 98 -2.63 -10.26 -7.00
C THR A 98 -2.71 -8.86 -7.63
N THR A 99 -3.88 -8.23 -7.54
CA THR A 99 -4.10 -6.83 -7.88
C THR A 99 -4.76 -6.12 -6.71
N PHE A 100 -4.16 -5.03 -6.25
CA PHE A 100 -4.69 -4.17 -5.20
C PHE A 100 -4.85 -2.75 -5.75
N ALA A 101 -6.06 -2.20 -5.68
CA ALA A 101 -6.36 -0.85 -6.16
C ALA A 101 -5.93 -0.56 -7.61
N GLY A 102 -5.98 -1.58 -8.48
CA GLY A 102 -5.56 -1.47 -9.88
C GLY A 102 -4.06 -1.65 -10.12
N VAL A 103 -3.27 -1.86 -9.06
CA VAL A 103 -1.83 -2.10 -9.12
C VAL A 103 -1.54 -3.58 -8.95
N HIS A 104 -0.69 -4.13 -9.82
CA HIS A 104 -0.27 -5.52 -9.73
C HIS A 104 0.81 -5.71 -8.67
N PHE A 105 0.73 -6.82 -7.95
CA PHE A 105 1.70 -7.24 -6.95
C PHE A 105 2.11 -8.69 -7.15
N ALA A 106 3.41 -8.94 -7.04
CA ALA A 106 3.98 -10.26 -6.83
C ALA A 106 4.30 -10.42 -5.33
N ILE A 107 3.65 -11.37 -4.65
CA ILE A 107 3.84 -11.64 -3.22
C ILE A 107 4.78 -12.85 -3.07
N CYS A 108 5.97 -12.60 -2.51
CA CYS A 108 6.91 -13.64 -2.13
C CYS A 108 6.84 -13.90 -0.62
N VAL A 109 6.56 -15.14 -0.24
CA VAL A 109 6.42 -15.54 1.16
C VAL A 109 7.74 -16.14 1.62
N THR A 110 8.49 -15.41 2.45
CA THR A 110 9.89 -15.73 2.78
C THR A 110 10.02 -16.71 3.97
N GLY A 111 8.98 -16.85 4.79
CA GLY A 111 8.94 -17.76 5.93
C GLY A 111 7.53 -17.93 6.49
N GLU A 112 7.40 -18.48 7.70
CA GLU A 112 6.10 -18.65 8.37
C GLU A 112 5.45 -17.30 8.72
N SER A 113 6.26 -16.28 9.03
CA SER A 113 5.78 -15.02 9.60
C SER A 113 6.22 -13.75 8.83
N GLU A 114 6.59 -13.87 7.55
CA GLU A 114 6.97 -12.69 6.75
C GLU A 114 6.65 -12.92 5.27
N PHE A 115 6.24 -11.85 4.60
CA PHE A 115 6.19 -11.82 3.14
C PHE A 115 6.52 -10.42 2.60
N ILE A 116 6.96 -10.40 1.35
CA ILE A 116 7.29 -9.19 0.61
C ILE A 116 6.35 -9.11 -0.59
N ALA A 117 5.67 -7.99 -0.77
CA ALA A 117 4.86 -7.71 -1.95
C ALA A 117 5.58 -6.70 -2.85
N TYR A 118 5.94 -7.13 -4.05
CA TYR A 118 6.65 -6.35 -5.06
C TYR A 118 5.68 -5.74 -6.06
N SER A 119 5.84 -4.46 -6.35
CA SER A 119 5.15 -3.74 -7.41
C SER A 119 6.13 -2.82 -8.16
N SER A 120 5.75 -2.36 -9.35
CA SER A 120 6.53 -1.42 -10.17
C SER A 120 6.87 -0.11 -9.45
N ASP A 121 5.99 0.31 -8.54
CA ASP A 121 6.06 1.62 -7.90
C ASP A 121 6.69 1.56 -6.50
N PHE A 122 6.51 0.45 -5.79
CA PHE A 122 7.02 0.26 -4.43
C PHE A 122 7.01 -1.21 -4.02
N THR A 123 7.79 -1.50 -2.98
CA THR A 123 7.83 -2.79 -2.28
C THR A 123 7.19 -2.65 -0.90
N ILE A 124 6.43 -3.65 -0.47
CA ILE A 124 5.85 -3.73 0.87
C ILE A 124 6.50 -4.90 1.61
N ASP A 125 7.19 -4.61 2.70
CA ASP A 125 7.67 -5.62 3.64
C ASP A 125 6.61 -5.79 4.75
N VAL A 126 6.16 -7.02 4.97
CA VAL A 126 5.14 -7.34 5.98
C VAL A 126 5.76 -8.14 7.12
N GLU A 127 5.57 -7.60 8.33
CA GLU A 127 5.97 -8.19 9.61
C GLU A 127 4.72 -8.46 10.45
N TYR A 128 4.56 -9.68 10.96
CA TYR A 128 3.49 -9.96 11.93
C TYR A 128 3.98 -9.70 13.35
N LEU A 129 3.17 -8.99 14.13
CA LEU A 129 3.47 -8.65 15.51
C LEU A 129 2.86 -9.68 16.46
N GLU A 130 3.62 -10.11 17.47
CA GLU A 130 3.14 -11.06 18.49
C GLU A 130 1.97 -10.52 19.31
N LYS A 131 1.89 -9.19 19.46
CA LYS A 131 0.88 -8.52 20.28
C LYS A 131 0.02 -7.61 19.40
N PRO A 132 -1.32 -7.64 19.58
CA PRO A 132 -2.21 -6.74 18.89
C PRO A 132 -1.84 -5.28 19.17
N VAL A 133 -1.86 -4.45 18.13
CA VAL A 133 -1.60 -3.03 18.27
C VAL A 133 -2.89 -2.29 18.55
N LYS A 134 -2.85 -1.37 19.52
CA LYS A 134 -3.95 -0.47 19.80
C LYS A 134 -4.02 0.58 18.70
N ILE A 135 -5.05 0.50 17.87
CA ILE A 135 -5.29 1.48 16.81
C ILE A 135 -5.96 2.70 17.45
N PRO A 136 -5.45 3.93 17.21
CA PRO A 136 -6.10 5.13 17.69
C PRO A 136 -7.52 5.22 17.12
N ARG A 137 -8.51 5.09 18.00
CA ARG A 137 -9.92 5.27 17.66
C ARG A 137 -10.32 6.70 18.00
N THR A 138 -11.11 7.28 17.13
CA THR A 138 -11.81 8.52 17.42
C THR A 138 -13.29 8.23 17.49
N GLU A 139 -13.89 8.50 18.65
CA GLU A 139 -15.30 8.23 18.90
C GLU A 139 -16.23 9.37 18.43
N GLU A 140 -15.67 10.50 17.99
CA GLU A 140 -16.42 11.75 17.75
C GLU A 140 -16.68 12.06 16.27
N ALA A 141 -16.09 11.31 15.33
CA ALA A 141 -16.29 11.55 13.90
C ALA A 141 -17.53 10.81 13.39
N THR A 142 -18.53 11.53 12.87
CA THR A 142 -19.76 11.00 12.25
C THR A 142 -19.50 10.45 10.84
N CYS A 143 -18.44 9.68 10.68
CA CYS A 143 -18.05 9.11 9.40
C CYS A 143 -18.83 7.81 9.13
N THR A 144 -19.23 7.60 7.87
CA THR A 144 -19.97 6.41 7.47
C THR A 144 -19.05 5.18 7.40
N ALA A 145 -19.50 4.06 7.96
CA ALA A 145 -18.80 2.79 7.80
C ALA A 145 -18.98 2.24 6.38
N VAL A 146 -17.87 1.88 5.74
CA VAL A 146 -17.81 1.34 4.37
C VAL A 146 -17.23 -0.08 4.31
N ALA A 147 -16.90 -0.68 5.45
CA ALA A 147 -16.37 -2.05 5.46
C ALA A 147 -17.44 -3.09 5.12
N THR A 148 -16.98 -4.14 4.44
CA THR A 148 -17.76 -5.34 4.18
C THR A 148 -17.07 -6.53 4.83
N LEU A 149 -17.84 -7.37 5.52
CA LEU A 149 -17.36 -8.63 6.05
C LEU A 149 -16.86 -9.50 4.90
N THR A 150 -15.61 -9.95 4.99
CA THR A 150 -14.98 -10.72 3.92
C THR A 150 -14.61 -12.11 4.41
N SER A 151 -15.16 -13.14 3.76
CA SER A 151 -14.73 -14.53 3.95
C SER A 151 -13.38 -14.74 3.28
N LEU A 152 -12.48 -15.46 3.93
CA LEU A 152 -11.11 -15.61 3.44
C LEU A 152 -10.88 -16.95 2.76
N THR A 153 -10.08 -16.95 1.69
CA THR A 153 -9.49 -18.17 1.15
C THR A 153 -8.42 -18.70 2.11
N PRO A 154 -8.05 -20.00 2.05
CA PRO A 154 -6.99 -20.54 2.90
C PRO A 154 -5.63 -19.81 2.71
N THR A 155 -5.32 -19.40 1.47
CA THR A 155 -4.12 -18.61 1.16
C THR A 155 -4.20 -17.21 1.79
N ALA A 156 -5.33 -16.52 1.64
CA ALA A 156 -5.52 -15.20 2.24
C ALA A 156 -5.44 -15.26 3.77
N LEU A 157 -6.07 -16.28 4.38
CA LEU A 157 -6.00 -16.51 5.81
C LEU A 157 -4.54 -16.68 6.26
N ALA A 158 -3.77 -17.54 5.60
CA ALA A 158 -2.35 -17.72 5.89
C ALA A 158 -1.53 -16.43 5.73
N LEU A 159 -1.79 -15.64 4.68
CA LEU A 159 -1.14 -14.35 4.43
C LEU A 159 -1.51 -13.23 5.42
N ILE A 160 -2.64 -13.33 6.14
CA ILE A 160 -2.99 -12.32 7.15
C ILE A 160 -2.61 -12.75 8.56
N THR A 161 -2.41 -14.06 8.80
CA THR A 161 -2.08 -14.59 10.13
C THR A 161 -0.62 -14.99 10.30
N GLY A 162 0.19 -14.97 9.23
CA GLY A 162 1.49 -15.64 9.25
C GLY A 162 1.32 -17.15 9.44
N GLY A 163 0.31 -17.72 8.79
CA GLY A 163 0.04 -19.14 8.81
C GLY A 163 0.83 -19.87 7.72
N ILE A 164 0.93 -21.19 7.86
CA ILE A 164 1.46 -22.03 6.78
C ILE A 164 0.53 -21.92 5.58
N ILE A 165 1.06 -21.45 4.45
CA ILE A 165 0.29 -21.43 3.21
C ILE A 165 0.02 -22.87 2.80
N PRO A 166 -1.25 -23.23 2.50
CA PRO A 166 -1.58 -24.54 1.96
C PRO A 166 -0.97 -24.71 0.56
N THR A 167 0.31 -25.02 0.50
CA THR A 167 0.92 -25.57 -0.71
C THR A 167 0.24 -26.90 -0.94
N CYS A 168 -0.26 -27.14 -2.15
CA CYS A 168 -0.74 -28.47 -2.54
C CYS A 168 0.44 -29.45 -2.55
N ILE A 169 0.90 -29.90 -1.38
CA ILE A 169 1.70 -31.12 -1.23
C ILE A 169 0.72 -32.28 -1.31
N ASN A 170 0.11 -32.44 -2.48
CA ASN A 170 -0.58 -33.66 -2.86
C ASN A 170 -0.19 -33.92 -4.30
N ASN A 171 0.49 -35.05 -4.51
CA ASN A 171 0.96 -35.62 -5.77
C ASN A 171 -0.14 -35.73 -6.84
N THR A 172 -0.61 -34.61 -7.37
CA THR A 172 -1.38 -34.54 -8.59
C THR A 172 -0.76 -33.45 -9.43
N ARG A 173 0.13 -33.91 -10.31
CA ARG A 173 0.79 -33.17 -11.38
C ARG A 173 -0.28 -32.67 -12.36
N LEU A 174 -1.09 -31.70 -11.96
CA LEU A 174 -1.88 -30.90 -12.89
C LEU A 174 -0.93 -29.86 -13.45
N LEU A 175 -0.35 -30.17 -14.61
CA LEU A 175 0.47 -29.24 -15.40
C LEU A 175 -0.41 -28.08 -15.87
N LYS A 176 -0.76 -27.17 -14.95
CA LYS A 176 -1.18 -25.83 -15.34
C LYS A 176 0.05 -25.13 -15.90
N VAL A 177 -0.11 -24.47 -17.04
CA VAL A 177 0.98 -23.71 -17.67
C VAL A 177 1.60 -22.80 -16.63
N ALA A 178 2.92 -22.85 -16.51
CA ALA A 178 3.69 -21.98 -15.64
C ALA A 178 3.36 -20.54 -15.99
N GLU A 179 2.68 -19.84 -15.07
CA GLU A 179 2.26 -18.48 -15.29
C GLU A 179 3.35 -17.52 -14.84
N HIS A 180 3.68 -16.55 -15.70
CA HIS A 180 4.63 -15.48 -15.43
C HIS A 180 3.89 -14.14 -15.37
N MET A 181 4.13 -13.36 -14.32
CA MET A 181 3.61 -12.00 -14.18
C MET A 181 4.67 -10.99 -14.58
N SER A 182 4.44 -10.23 -15.66
CA SER A 182 5.29 -9.10 -16.02
C SER A 182 4.65 -7.79 -15.58
N MET A 183 5.42 -6.95 -14.89
CA MET A 183 5.05 -5.59 -14.51
C MET A 183 6.00 -4.62 -15.20
N GLU A 184 5.48 -3.53 -15.74
CA GLU A 184 6.32 -2.50 -16.37
C GLU A 184 7.11 -1.71 -15.32
N ALA A 185 8.37 -1.40 -15.59
CA ALA A 185 9.15 -0.55 -14.69
C ALA A 185 8.57 0.87 -14.63
N SER A 186 8.57 1.49 -13.44
CA SER A 186 8.09 2.86 -13.24
C SER A 186 9.00 3.87 -13.94
N SER A 187 8.70 4.18 -15.21
CA SER A 187 9.49 5.10 -16.03
C SER A 187 8.97 6.54 -15.93
N CYS A 188 9.17 7.20 -14.79
CA CYS A 188 9.05 8.66 -14.73
C CYS A 188 10.28 9.31 -15.41
N LYS A 189 10.29 9.35 -16.75
CA LYS A 189 11.19 10.23 -17.50
C LYS A 189 10.46 11.54 -17.77
N CYS A 190 10.95 12.65 -17.21
CA CYS A 190 10.47 13.97 -17.59
C CYS A 190 10.65 14.15 -19.11
N LYS A 191 9.54 14.14 -19.86
CA LYS A 191 9.54 14.34 -21.32
C LYS A 191 9.84 15.78 -21.74
N SER A 192 10.05 16.69 -20.78
CA SER A 192 10.35 18.09 -21.09
C SER A 192 11.86 18.28 -21.34
N THR A 193 12.19 18.85 -22.48
CA THR A 193 13.46 19.58 -22.64
C THR A 193 13.45 20.78 -21.69
N PRO A 194 14.54 21.05 -20.94
CA PRO A 194 14.66 22.26 -20.13
C PRO A 194 14.32 23.49 -20.98
N ARG A 195 13.31 24.27 -20.57
CA ARG A 195 12.98 25.51 -21.29
C ARG A 195 14.15 26.48 -21.11
N PRO A 196 14.72 27.05 -22.19
CA PRO A 196 15.83 27.97 -22.07
C PRO A 196 15.40 29.19 -21.25
N CYS A 197 16.12 29.47 -20.16
CA CYS A 197 15.91 30.65 -19.34
C CYS A 197 16.35 31.89 -20.14
N ILE A 198 15.40 32.74 -20.52
CA ILE A 198 15.70 34.06 -21.10
C ILE A 198 15.96 35.03 -19.94
N PHE A 199 17.20 35.48 -19.79
CA PHE A 199 17.55 36.55 -18.87
C PHE A 199 17.29 37.90 -19.51
N PHE A 200 16.23 38.59 -19.08
CA PHE A 200 16.06 40.00 -19.38
C PHE A 200 16.90 40.80 -18.39
N HIS A 201 17.95 41.46 -18.89
CA HIS A 201 18.63 42.51 -18.13
C HIS A 201 17.78 43.78 -18.25
N GLY A 202 17.32 44.31 -17.12
CA GLY A 202 16.54 45.54 -17.08
C GLY A 202 17.36 46.71 -17.62
N ILE A 203 16.87 47.33 -18.70
CA ILE A 203 17.39 48.61 -19.19
C ILE A 203 16.93 49.69 -18.22
N GLY A 204 17.91 50.31 -17.54
CA GLY A 204 17.69 51.38 -16.58
C GLY A 204 17.28 52.68 -17.26
N ASN A 205 16.25 53.32 -16.71
CA ASN A 205 15.95 54.72 -17.00
C ASN A 205 16.55 55.59 -15.89
N ALA A 206 17.61 56.34 -16.21
CA ALA A 206 18.03 57.47 -15.40
C ALA A 206 17.09 58.65 -15.69
N HIS A 207 16.07 58.83 -14.85
CA HIS A 207 15.30 60.07 -14.83
C HIS A 207 16.02 61.09 -13.96
N LYS A 208 16.59 62.13 -14.58
CA LYS A 208 16.80 63.42 -13.90
C LYS A 208 16.50 64.57 -14.86
N GLU A 209 15.45 65.29 -14.49
CA GLU A 209 15.00 66.55 -15.05
C GLU A 209 15.56 67.71 -14.22
N SER A 210 16.10 68.73 -14.89
CA SER A 210 16.33 70.13 -14.46
C SER A 210 17.22 70.75 -15.55
N GLY A 211 16.96 71.88 -16.20
CA GLY A 211 16.01 72.97 -16.00
C GLY A 211 16.67 74.24 -16.59
N ARG A 212 15.91 74.97 -17.41
CA ARG A 212 16.17 76.30 -18.00
C ARG A 212 17.13 76.42 -19.19
#